data_AF-A0AAV9ZA08-F1
#
_entry.id   AF-A0AAV9ZA08-F1
#
_cell.length_a   1.000
_cell.length_b   1.000
_cell.length_c   1.000
_cell.angle_alpha   90.00
_cell.angle_beta   90.00
_cell.angle_gamma   90.00
#
_symmetry.space_group_name_H-M   'P 1'
#
loop_
_entity.id
_entity.type
_entity.pdbx_description
1 polymer ?
#
loop_
_entity_poly.entity_id
_entity_poly.type
_entity_poly.pdbx_seq_one_letter_code
_entity_poly.pdbx_strand_id
1 'polypeptide(L)'
;MDLENAPPAGPPTVRTCSQSKCKNPVAAGAPKTCQRCRENGKKYTDNLRAKRKAQAAAEDSRKRARTTPSADTEDQSENEEEEEENQNSTKSFRVFADAQEMFSAIRQAFRNGNEIIFHGTYLALEDPLITNKEWVELTARELWNVGGYRFR
;
A
#
# COMPACT_ATOMS: atom_id res chain seq x y z
N MET A 1 -1.03 20.36 -66.61
CA MET A 1 -1.50 20.73 -65.26
C MET A 1 -1.28 19.51 -64.41
N ASP A 2 -0.03 19.34 -64.01
CA ASP A 2 0.52 18.10 -63.52
C ASP A 2 0.30 18.06 -62.00
N LEU A 3 -0.51 17.11 -61.56
CA LEU A 3 -0.71 16.82 -60.14
C LEU A 3 0.60 16.26 -59.57
N GLU A 4 1.25 17.06 -58.74
CA GLU A 4 2.42 16.67 -57.96
C GLU A 4 2.10 15.46 -57.06
N ASN A 5 2.77 14.35 -57.33
CA ASN A 5 2.85 13.18 -56.45
C ASN A 5 3.67 13.55 -55.22
N ALA A 6 3.02 13.80 -54.09
CA ALA A 6 3.69 13.87 -52.80
C ALA A 6 4.25 12.48 -52.43
N PRO A 7 5.52 12.37 -52.00
CA PRO A 7 6.09 11.08 -51.60
C PRO A 7 5.38 10.52 -50.36
N PRO A 8 5.19 9.19 -50.26
CA PRO A 8 4.56 8.58 -49.10
C PRO A 8 5.38 8.87 -47.84
N ALA A 9 4.70 9.39 -46.80
CA ALA A 9 5.30 9.60 -45.50
C ALA A 9 5.98 8.30 -45.03
N GLY A 10 7.30 8.34 -44.86
CA GLY A 10 8.08 7.19 -44.37
C GLY A 10 7.52 6.67 -43.04
N PRO A 11 7.72 5.37 -42.73
CA PRO A 11 7.17 4.77 -41.53
C PRO A 11 7.61 5.56 -40.29
N PRO A 12 6.70 5.85 -39.35
CA PRO A 12 7.04 6.59 -38.14
C PRO A 12 8.13 5.82 -37.40
N THR A 13 9.28 6.46 -37.17
CA THR A 13 10.36 5.81 -36.43
C THR A 13 9.87 5.53 -35.00
N VAL A 14 9.86 4.26 -34.58
CA VAL A 14 9.36 3.85 -33.26
C VAL A 14 10.54 3.80 -32.29
N ARG A 15 10.37 4.41 -31.11
CA ARG A 15 11.33 4.39 -29.99
C ARG A 15 10.73 3.61 -28.82
N THR A 16 11.57 3.06 -27.95
CA THR A 16 11.10 2.43 -26.72
C THR A 16 10.91 3.47 -25.63
N CYS A 17 9.90 3.27 -24.77
CA CYS A 17 9.69 4.06 -23.56
C CYS A 17 10.97 4.20 -22.74
N SER A 18 11.28 5.40 -22.26
CA SER A 18 12.50 5.69 -21.49
C SER A 18 12.50 5.14 -20.05
N GLN A 19 11.42 4.50 -19.61
CA GLN A 19 11.36 3.87 -18.29
C GLN A 19 12.06 2.52 -18.35
N SER A 20 13.02 2.29 -17.45
CA SER A 20 13.91 1.12 -17.47
C SER A 20 13.19 -0.23 -17.51
N LYS A 21 11.99 -0.31 -16.92
CA LYS A 21 11.15 -1.51 -16.87
C LYS A 21 10.04 -1.54 -17.93
N CYS A 22 9.90 -0.51 -18.76
CA CYS A 22 8.83 -0.41 -19.76
C CYS A 22 9.37 -0.64 -21.17
N LYS A 23 8.83 -1.64 -21.85
CA LYS A 23 9.21 -1.97 -23.25
C LYS A 23 8.21 -1.45 -24.28
N ASN A 24 7.27 -0.58 -23.88
CA ASN A 24 6.24 -0.10 -24.79
C ASN A 24 6.81 0.80 -25.89
N PRO A 25 6.35 0.65 -27.14
CA PRO A 25 6.71 1.52 -28.25
C PRO A 25 6.12 2.92 -28.07
N VAL A 26 6.84 3.91 -28.59
CA VAL A 26 6.52 5.35 -28.57
C VAL A 26 6.87 5.92 -29.94
N ALA A 27 5.96 6.68 -30.55
CA ALA A 27 6.22 7.31 -31.85
C ALA A 27 7.36 8.34 -31.75
N ALA A 28 8.20 8.46 -32.79
CA ALA A 28 9.15 9.56 -32.89
C ALA A 28 8.38 10.88 -33.01
N GLY A 29 8.64 11.79 -32.07
CA GLY A 29 7.88 13.03 -31.90
C GLY A 29 6.93 13.00 -30.71
N ALA A 30 6.58 11.81 -30.20
CA ALA A 30 5.87 11.70 -28.92
C ALA A 30 6.86 11.84 -27.73
N PRO A 31 6.37 12.24 -26.54
CA PRO A 31 7.24 12.38 -25.38
C PRO A 31 7.87 11.05 -24.93
N LYS A 32 9.03 11.13 -24.27
CA LYS A 32 9.96 10.00 -23.99
C LYS A 32 9.34 8.78 -23.29
N THR A 33 8.28 8.99 -22.53
CA THR A 33 7.55 7.94 -21.80
C THR A 33 6.26 7.57 -22.52
N CYS A 34 5.87 6.29 -22.52
CA CYS A 34 4.58 5.89 -23.06
C CYS A 34 3.41 6.45 -22.25
N GLN A 35 2.21 6.48 -22.84
CA GLN A 35 0.99 6.99 -22.19
C GLN A 35 0.74 6.33 -20.83
N ARG A 36 0.85 5.00 -20.75
CA ARG A 36 0.67 4.23 -19.51
C ARG A 36 1.61 4.66 -18.39
N CYS A 37 2.89 4.91 -18.69
CA CYS A 37 3.85 5.37 -17.69
C CYS A 37 3.54 6.80 -17.21
N ARG A 38 3.01 7.66 -18.08
CA ARG A 38 2.61 9.03 -17.69
C ARG A 38 1.39 9.02 -16.78
N GLU A 39 0.38 8.21 -17.13
CA GLU A 39 -0.83 8.06 -16.32
C GLU A 39 -0.50 7.49 -14.93
N ASN A 40 0.36 6.48 -14.87
CA ASN A 40 0.83 5.94 -13.59
C ASN A 40 1.61 6.97 -12.77
N GLY A 41 2.48 7.75 -13.41
CA GLY A 41 3.19 8.84 -12.76
C GLY A 41 2.24 9.88 -12.17
N LYS A 42 1.21 10.26 -12.93
CA LYS A 42 0.16 11.19 -12.50
C LYS A 42 -0.63 10.65 -11.30
N LYS A 43 -1.08 9.40 -11.37
CA LYS A 43 -1.78 8.73 -10.26
C LYS A 43 -0.93 8.70 -8.99
N TYR A 44 0.37 8.43 -9.12
CA TYR A 44 1.28 8.44 -7.99
C TYR A 44 1.40 9.84 -7.37
N THR A 45 1.59 10.88 -8.18
CA THR A 45 1.69 12.26 -7.67
C THR A 45 0.38 12.73 -7.03
N ASP A 46 -0.76 12.36 -7.61
CA ASP A 46 -2.09 12.72 -7.08
C ASP A 46 -2.34 12.01 -5.74
N ASN A 47 -2.00 10.73 -5.62
CA ASN A 47 -2.11 10.00 -4.36
C ASN A 47 -1.20 10.58 -3.28
N LEU A 48 0.05 10.93 -3.62
CA LEU A 48 0.98 11.56 -2.70
C LEU A 48 0.47 12.92 -2.20
N ARG A 49 -0.12 13.72 -3.11
CA ARG A 49 -0.74 15.00 -2.74
C ARG A 49 -1.96 14.80 -1.85
N ALA A 50 -2.83 13.84 -2.16
CA ALA A 50 -4.00 13.52 -1.36
C ALA A 50 -3.61 13.09 0.06
N LYS A 51 -2.59 12.24 0.20
CA LYS A 51 -2.04 11.84 1.50
C LYS A 51 -1.52 13.02 2.31
N ARG A 52 -0.71 13.90 1.69
CA ARG A 52 -0.22 15.12 2.36
C ARG A 52 -1.36 16.03 2.81
N LYS A 53 -2.40 16.19 1.99
CA LYS A 53 -3.58 16.99 2.33
C LYS A 53 -4.36 16.38 3.50
N ALA A 54 -4.53 15.06 3.51
CA ALA A 54 -5.19 14.35 4.60
C ALA A 54 -4.40 14.46 5.92
N GLN A 55 -3.07 14.34 5.88
CA GLN A 55 -2.20 14.53 7.04
C GLN A 55 -2.28 15.96 7.59
N ALA A 56 -2.21 16.97 6.72
CA ALA A 56 -2.34 18.37 7.13
C ALA A 56 -3.72 18.67 7.74
N ALA A 57 -4.79 18.09 7.19
CA ALA A 57 -6.14 18.22 7.76
C ALA A 57 -6.25 17.56 9.14
N ALA A 58 -5.68 16.35 9.30
CA ALA A 58 -5.65 15.67 10.60
C ALA A 58 -4.83 16.45 11.65
N GLU A 59 -3.74 17.11 11.26
CA GLU A 59 -2.96 17.96 12.16
C GLU A 59 -3.73 19.22 12.57
N ASP A 60 -4.46 19.87 11.66
CA ASP A 60 -5.30 21.04 11.98
C ASP A 60 -6.46 20.66 12.94
N SER A 61 -7.09 19.50 12.71
CA SER A 61 -8.12 18.96 13.62
C SER A 61 -7.57 18.70 15.03
N ARG A 62 -6.34 18.20 15.17
CA ARG A 62 -5.70 17.99 16.49
C ARG A 62 -5.36 19.31 17.20
N LYS A 63 -5.05 20.39 16.47
CA LYS A 63 -4.80 21.71 17.07
C LYS A 63 -6.08 22.38 17.57
N ARG A 64 -7.22 22.18 16.90
CA ARG A 64 -8.52 22.73 17.32
C ARG A 64 -9.15 21.99 18.51
N ALA A 65 -8.82 20.72 18.73
CA ALA A 65 -9.29 19.96 19.90
C ALA A 65 -8.53 20.29 21.21
N ARG A 66 -7.45 21.10 21.16
CA ARG A 66 -6.59 21.43 22.32
C ARG A 66 -6.95 22.76 23.00
N THR A 67 -8.14 23.31 22.74
CA THR A 67 -8.66 24.50 23.41
C THR A 67 -10.07 24.26 23.94
N THR A 68 -10.21 23.31 24.87
CA THR A 68 -11.36 23.22 25.79
C THR A 68 -10.83 22.83 27.16
N PRO A 69 -11.03 23.63 28.23
CA PRO A 69 -10.71 23.21 29.58
C PRO A 69 -11.71 22.15 30.05
N SER A 70 -11.20 21.12 30.71
CA SER A 70 -11.94 19.99 31.28
C SER A 70 -13.16 20.40 32.11
N ALA A 71 -14.23 19.62 31.96
CA ALA A 71 -15.15 19.31 33.04
C ALA A 71 -15.57 17.84 32.89
N ASP A 72 -15.55 17.14 34.02
CA ASP A 72 -15.76 15.71 34.24
C ASP A 72 -16.99 15.12 33.52
N THR A 73 -16.94 13.83 33.19
CA THR A 73 -17.96 12.80 33.55
C THR A 73 -17.50 11.43 33.02
N GLU A 74 -17.38 10.46 33.92
CA GLU A 74 -17.30 9.03 33.64
C GLU A 74 -18.66 8.54 33.07
N ASP A 75 -18.69 7.75 31.99
CA ASP A 75 -19.66 6.63 31.86
C ASP A 75 -19.36 5.74 30.64
N GLN A 76 -19.70 4.46 30.80
CA GLN A 76 -19.61 3.37 29.84
C GLN A 76 -20.60 3.54 28.68
N SER A 77 -20.29 3.03 27.49
CA SER A 77 -21.26 2.26 26.69
C SER A 77 -20.58 1.58 25.50
N GLU A 78 -20.84 0.28 25.45
CA GLU A 78 -20.68 -0.61 24.31
C GLU A 78 -21.44 -0.05 23.11
N ASN A 79 -20.84 -0.10 21.92
CA ASN A 79 -21.62 -0.12 20.68
C ASN A 79 -20.91 -1.02 19.67
N GLU A 80 -21.35 -2.27 19.66
CA GLU A 80 -21.30 -3.13 18.49
C GLU A 80 -22.11 -2.46 17.37
N GLU A 81 -21.56 -2.42 16.15
CA GLU A 81 -22.32 -2.49 14.90
C GLU A 81 -21.32 -2.70 13.74
N GLU A 82 -21.26 -3.97 13.32
CA GLU A 82 -21.34 -4.48 11.92
C GLU A 82 -21.65 -3.40 10.87
N GLU A 83 -21.27 -3.43 9.60
CA GLU A 83 -20.66 -4.37 8.65
C GLU A 83 -20.54 -3.51 7.38
N GLU A 84 -19.43 -3.52 6.65
CA GLU A 84 -19.52 -3.30 5.19
C GLU A 84 -18.61 -4.27 4.46
N GLU A 85 -19.28 -5.14 3.72
CA GLU A 85 -18.76 -6.18 2.86
C GLU A 85 -17.74 -5.65 1.85
N ASN A 86 -16.59 -6.31 1.77
CA ASN A 86 -15.92 -6.44 0.48
C ASN A 86 -15.50 -7.89 0.29
N GLN A 87 -16.40 -8.64 -0.34
CA GLN A 87 -16.24 -10.03 -0.72
C GLN A 87 -15.00 -10.20 -1.61
N ASN A 88 -13.91 -10.70 -1.03
CA ASN A 88 -12.93 -11.43 -1.82
C ASN A 88 -12.27 -12.52 -0.96
N SER A 89 -12.83 -13.73 -1.08
CA SER A 89 -12.37 -14.98 -0.47
C SER A 89 -12.53 -15.07 1.05
N THR A 90 -13.53 -15.84 1.50
CA THR A 90 -13.79 -16.27 2.89
C THR A 90 -12.63 -17.05 3.48
N LYS A 91 -11.53 -16.37 3.79
CA LYS A 91 -10.48 -16.84 4.69
C LYS A 91 -10.80 -16.21 6.03
N SER A 92 -11.14 -17.03 7.02
CA SER A 92 -11.35 -16.56 8.39
C SER A 92 -10.03 -15.95 8.90
N PHE A 93 -9.91 -14.63 8.85
CA PHE A 93 -8.78 -13.92 9.45
C PHE A 93 -8.99 -13.87 10.94
N ARG A 94 -7.99 -14.33 11.70
CA ARG A 94 -7.99 -14.17 13.16
C ARG A 94 -7.45 -12.79 13.50
N VAL A 95 -8.21 -12.03 14.28
CA VAL A 95 -7.77 -10.74 14.82
C VAL A 95 -7.07 -11.01 16.15
N PHE A 96 -5.84 -10.53 16.28
CA PHE A 96 -5.02 -10.62 17.49
C PHE A 96 -4.92 -9.25 18.15
N ALA A 97 -4.84 -9.23 19.48
CA ALA A 97 -4.76 -7.98 20.24
C ALA A 97 -3.44 -7.24 19.97
N ASP A 98 -2.34 -8.00 19.86
CA ASP A 98 -1.01 -7.46 19.60
C ASP A 98 -0.17 -8.37 18.69
N ALA A 99 1.01 -7.85 18.30
CA ALA A 99 1.96 -8.60 17.49
C ALA A 99 2.45 -9.87 18.20
N GLN A 100 2.66 -9.81 19.52
CA GLN A 100 3.21 -10.90 20.30
C GLN A 100 2.28 -12.12 20.33
N GLU A 101 0.98 -11.90 20.46
CA GLU A 101 -0.06 -12.92 20.42
C GLU A 101 -0.12 -13.57 19.04
N MET A 102 -0.11 -12.77 17.97
CA MET A 102 -0.08 -13.28 16.60
C MET A 102 1.15 -14.17 16.37
N PHE A 103 2.35 -13.69 16.71
CA PHE A 103 3.59 -14.46 16.54
C PHE A 103 3.66 -15.71 17.42
N SER A 104 2.99 -15.70 18.58
CA SER A 104 2.88 -16.88 19.43
C SER A 104 1.96 -17.94 18.81
N ALA A 105 0.83 -17.52 18.23
CA ALA A 105 -0.06 -18.41 17.46
C ALA A 105 0.65 -19.00 16.23
N ILE A 106 1.45 -18.19 15.52
CA ILE A 106 2.26 -18.66 14.39
C ILE A 106 3.28 -19.70 14.87
N ARG A 107 4.02 -19.45 15.96
CA ARG A 107 4.95 -20.43 16.55
C ARG A 107 4.27 -21.76 16.90
N GLN A 108 3.07 -21.70 17.45
CA GLN A 108 2.31 -22.89 17.80
C GLN A 108 1.85 -23.65 16.55
N ALA A 109 1.42 -22.94 15.51
CA ALA A 109 1.07 -23.55 14.23
C ALA A 109 2.28 -24.27 13.59
N PHE A 110 3.48 -23.67 13.66
CA PHE A 110 4.72 -24.31 13.21
C PHE A 110 5.10 -25.60 13.95
N ARG A 111 4.74 -25.71 15.24
CA ARG A 111 5.01 -26.93 16.02
C ARG A 111 4.07 -28.08 15.69
N ASN A 112 2.86 -27.79 15.19
CA ASN A 112 1.82 -28.79 15.01
C ASN A 112 1.90 -29.55 13.67
N GLY A 113 2.67 -29.04 12.69
CA GLY A 113 3.21 -29.81 11.55
C GLY A 113 2.23 -30.27 10.46
N ASN A 114 2.44 -29.76 9.24
CA ASN A 114 2.49 -30.44 7.92
C ASN A 114 2.17 -29.47 6.78
N GLU A 115 1.24 -28.55 7.00
CA GLU A 115 0.95 -27.43 6.09
C GLU A 115 0.32 -26.30 6.90
N ILE A 116 0.97 -25.13 6.92
CA ILE A 116 0.53 -24.01 7.77
C ILE A 116 0.02 -22.91 6.87
N ILE A 117 -1.30 -22.86 6.77
CA ILE A 117 -2.00 -21.72 6.19
C ILE A 117 -2.44 -20.84 7.36
N PHE A 118 -1.71 -19.75 7.57
CA PHE A 118 -2.00 -18.80 8.65
C PHE A 118 -2.56 -17.49 8.07
N HIS A 119 -3.72 -17.09 8.57
CA HIS A 119 -4.40 -15.83 8.23
C HIS A 119 -4.67 -15.05 9.52
N GLY A 120 -3.93 -13.97 9.72
CA GLY A 120 -4.02 -13.17 10.93
C GLY A 120 -3.82 -11.69 10.66
N THR A 121 -4.43 -10.86 11.50
CA THR A 121 -4.26 -9.42 11.54
C THR A 121 -4.10 -8.96 12.98
N TYR A 122 -3.31 -7.92 13.20
CA TYR A 122 -3.18 -7.25 14.50
C TYR A 122 -3.08 -5.75 14.26
N LEU A 123 -3.47 -4.95 15.25
CA LEU A 123 -3.32 -3.51 15.20
C LEU A 123 -1.89 -3.14 15.61
N ALA A 124 -1.11 -2.62 14.66
CA ALA A 124 0.19 -2.05 14.96
C ALA A 124 -0.01 -0.62 15.51
N LEU A 125 0.54 -0.34 16.68
CA LEU A 125 0.62 1.03 17.20
C LEU A 125 1.54 1.83 16.27
N GLU A 126 1.00 2.88 15.64
CA GLU A 126 1.78 3.75 14.75
C GLU A 126 2.88 4.47 15.54
N ASP A 127 4.11 3.99 15.42
CA ASP A 127 5.29 4.70 15.90
C ASP A 127 5.71 5.75 14.85
N PRO A 128 5.64 7.06 15.14
CA PRO A 128 6.04 8.11 14.21
C PRO A 128 7.54 8.10 13.86
N LEU A 129 8.37 7.37 14.61
CA LEU A 129 9.80 7.22 14.35
C LEU A 129 10.12 6.06 13.41
N ILE A 130 9.17 5.16 13.16
CA ILE A 130 9.37 3.99 12.31
C ILE A 130 8.57 4.17 11.01
N THR A 131 9.29 4.18 9.90
CA THR A 131 8.66 4.24 8.59
C THR A 131 7.95 2.93 8.25
N ASN A 132 6.93 2.97 7.40
CA ASN A 132 6.25 1.74 6.93
C ASN A 132 7.21 0.70 6.34
N LYS A 133 8.32 1.15 5.75
CA LYS A 133 9.35 0.26 5.21
C LYS A 133 10.05 -0.51 6.34
N GLU A 134 10.47 0.19 7.39
CA GLU A 134 11.11 -0.40 8.56
C GLU A 134 10.14 -1.34 9.30
N TRP A 135 8.86 -0.98 9.39
CA TRP A 135 7.81 -1.86 9.89
C TRP A 135 7.74 -3.18 9.13
N VAL A 136 7.66 -3.11 7.80
CA VAL A 136 7.63 -4.32 6.97
C VAL A 136 8.90 -5.14 7.16
N GLU A 137 10.08 -4.53 7.24
CA GLU A 137 11.35 -5.22 7.48
C GLU A 137 11.43 -5.88 8.88
N LEU A 138 10.91 -5.23 9.92
CA LEU A 138 10.84 -5.77 11.28
C LEU A 138 9.89 -6.96 11.36
N THR A 139 8.65 -6.80 10.89
CA THR A 139 7.64 -7.87 10.87
C THR A 139 8.11 -9.07 10.05
N ALA A 140 8.73 -8.81 8.90
CA ALA A 140 9.40 -9.83 8.10
C ALA A 140 10.40 -10.63 8.94
N ARG A 141 11.37 -9.94 9.56
CA ARG A 141 12.44 -10.57 10.33
C ARG A 141 11.90 -11.40 11.48
N GLU A 142 10.89 -10.89 12.17
CA GLU A 142 10.21 -11.62 13.24
C GLU A 142 9.51 -12.87 12.73
N LEU A 143 8.81 -12.78 11.59
CA LEU A 143 8.18 -13.94 10.96
C LEU A 143 9.21 -15.00 10.57
N TRP A 144 10.36 -14.60 10.02
CA TRP A 144 11.47 -15.51 9.70
C TRP A 144 12.05 -16.18 10.95
N ASN A 145 12.23 -15.43 12.03
CA ASN A 145 12.70 -15.96 13.31
C ASN A 145 11.71 -16.96 13.91
N VAL A 146 10.42 -16.65 13.86
CA VAL A 146 9.33 -17.47 14.38
C VAL A 146 9.15 -18.75 13.57
N GLY A 147 9.19 -18.66 12.24
CA GLY A 147 9.02 -19.81 11.35
C GLY A 147 10.24 -20.72 11.31
N GLY A 148 11.38 -20.32 11.88
CA GLY A 148 12.60 -21.12 11.90
C GLY A 148 13.21 -21.40 10.51
N TYR A 149 12.72 -20.72 9.47
CA TYR A 149 13.14 -20.95 8.10
C TYR A 149 14.53 -20.34 7.86
N ARG A 150 15.51 -21.19 7.52
CA ARG A 150 16.87 -20.77 7.17
C ARG A 150 17.15 -21.14 5.72
N PHE A 151 17.48 -20.15 4.88
CA PHE A 151 18.07 -20.41 3.57
C PHE A 151 19.45 -21.03 3.80
N ARG A 152 19.65 -22.25 3.31
CA ARG A 152 20.93 -22.96 3.37
C ARG A 152 21.46 -23.12 1.96
#